data_AF-A0A9D7NYR3-F1
#
_entry.id   AF-A0A9D7NYR3-F1
#
_cell.length_a   1.000
_cell.length_b   1.000
_cell.length_c   1.000
_cell.angle_alpha   90.00
_cell.angle_beta   90.00
_cell.angle_gamma   90.00
#
_symmetry.space_group_name_H-M   'P 1'
#
loop_
_entity.id
_entity.type
_entity.pdbx_description
1 polymer ?
#
loop_
_entity_poly.entity_id
_entity_poly.type
_entity_poly.pdbx_seq_one_letter_code
_entity_poly.pdbx_strand_id
1 'polypeptide(L)'
;MPLGASRLADIDGNSYNDMMYGGGQGVTFMVANSTGTAYSEVSFPQYIFSQRTNFVDVNNDGHLDAFVCHDVDANVHFINDGSNNLTFVQGGLGETCGNYGSIWTDYNNDGAVDCFVAKCGCDPVDLLMRNKATTRSPAWRRRWSCR
;
A
#
# COMPACT_ATOMS: atom_id res chain seq x y z
N MET A 1 -9.41 7.20 17.27
CA MET A 1 -9.77 8.19 16.24
C MET A 1 -9.35 7.56 14.92
N PRO A 2 -10.24 7.28 13.95
CA PRO A 2 -9.76 6.83 12.65
C PRO A 2 -9.09 8.03 11.97
N LEU A 3 -7.76 8.00 11.84
CA LEU A 3 -7.05 8.93 10.98
C LEU A 3 -7.38 8.50 9.55
N GLY A 4 -8.27 9.23 8.88
CA GLY A 4 -8.60 8.97 7.48
C GLY A 4 -7.34 9.11 6.63
N ALA A 5 -6.87 8.00 6.06
CA ALA A 5 -5.70 7.99 5.21
C ALA A 5 -6.15 7.99 3.75
N SER A 6 -5.88 9.08 3.03
CA SER A 6 -6.18 9.20 1.61
C SER A 6 -4.94 9.43 0.75
N ARG A 7 -5.00 8.94 -0.48
CA ARG A 7 -3.99 9.13 -1.53
C ARG A 7 -4.67 9.30 -2.88
N LEU A 8 -3.99 10.00 -3.78
CA LEU A 8 -4.41 10.21 -5.16
C LEU A 8 -3.32 9.69 -6.09
N ALA A 9 -3.70 8.96 -7.13
CA ALA A 9 -2.86 8.56 -8.25
C ALA A 9 -3.74 7.99 -9.38
N ASP A 10 -3.20 7.89 -10.59
CA ASP A 10 -3.85 7.24 -11.74
C ASP A 10 -3.57 5.73 -11.69
N ILE A 11 -4.48 4.95 -11.09
CA ILE A 11 -4.30 3.51 -10.84
C ILE A 11 -4.67 2.67 -12.07
N ASP A 12 -5.58 3.16 -12.91
CA ASP A 12 -6.03 2.46 -14.13
C ASP A 12 -5.33 2.96 -15.41
N GLY A 13 -4.48 4.00 -15.31
CA GLY A 13 -3.70 4.54 -16.41
C GLY A 13 -4.52 5.36 -17.40
N ASN A 14 -5.70 5.87 -17.00
CA ASN A 14 -6.60 6.61 -17.87
C ASN A 14 -6.30 8.12 -17.95
N SER A 15 -5.19 8.57 -17.35
CA SER A 15 -4.75 9.96 -17.25
C SER A 15 -5.57 10.85 -16.33
N TYR A 16 -6.48 10.28 -15.55
CA TYR A 16 -7.20 10.97 -14.48
C TYR A 16 -6.80 10.40 -13.13
N ASN A 17 -6.80 11.24 -12.11
CA ASN A 17 -6.44 10.80 -10.77
C ASN A 17 -7.61 10.04 -10.14
N ASP A 18 -7.29 8.87 -9.60
CA ASP A 18 -8.13 8.08 -8.72
C ASP A 18 -7.80 8.39 -7.27
N MET A 19 -8.70 7.96 -6.37
CA MET A 19 -8.53 8.16 -4.94
C MET A 19 -8.65 6.85 -4.20
N MET A 20 -7.73 6.60 -3.28
CA MET A 20 -7.86 5.54 -2.29
C MET A 20 -8.01 6.20 -0.92
N TYR A 21 -8.97 5.72 -0.13
CA TYR A 21 -9.08 6.09 1.27
C TYR A 21 -9.32 4.87 2.15
N GLY A 22 -8.68 4.88 3.31
CA GLY A 22 -8.89 3.90 4.36
C GLY A 22 -9.55 4.51 5.58
N GLY A 23 -10.29 3.69 6.31
CA GLY A 23 -10.96 4.07 7.55
C GLY A 23 -10.81 2.99 8.62
N GLY A 24 -11.73 3.04 9.60
CA GLY A 24 -11.71 2.07 10.71
C GLY A 24 -12.19 0.66 10.35
N GLN A 25 -12.72 0.43 9.15
CA GLN A 25 -13.44 -0.79 8.78
C GLN A 25 -13.10 -1.30 7.37
N GLY A 26 -12.05 -0.79 6.73
CA GLY A 26 -11.72 -1.16 5.36
C GLY A 26 -11.11 -0.02 4.55
N VAL A 27 -11.01 -0.29 3.25
CA VAL A 27 -10.42 0.58 2.24
C VAL A 27 -11.31 0.60 1.01
N THR A 28 -11.43 1.80 0.43
CA THR A 28 -12.25 2.06 -0.74
C THR A 28 -11.42 2.82 -1.78
N PHE A 29 -11.64 2.48 -3.04
CA PHE A 29 -11.10 3.17 -4.20
C PHE A 29 -12.23 3.89 -4.93
N MET A 30 -12.01 5.15 -5.28
CA MET A 30 -12.83 5.94 -6.17
C MET A 30 -12.06 6.07 -7.49
N VAL A 31 -12.51 5.37 -8.52
CA VAL A 31 -11.83 5.32 -9.82
C VAL A 31 -12.55 6.23 -10.80
N ALA A 32 -11.84 7.22 -11.34
CA ALA A 32 -12.36 8.14 -12.33
C ALA A 32 -12.71 7.38 -13.62
N ASN A 33 -13.76 7.81 -14.31
CA ASN A 33 -14.02 7.31 -15.66
C ASN A 33 -13.04 7.90 -16.69
N SER A 34 -13.02 7.33 -17.89
CA SER A 34 -12.14 7.76 -19.00
C SER A 34 -12.36 9.19 -19.51
N THR A 35 -13.30 9.94 -18.93
CA THR A 35 -13.59 11.34 -19.24
C THR A 35 -13.34 12.28 -18.06
N GLY A 36 -12.94 11.76 -16.89
CA GLY A 36 -12.74 12.53 -15.67
C GLY A 36 -14.01 13.15 -15.08
N THR A 37 -15.20 12.73 -15.51
CA THR A 37 -16.47 13.38 -15.15
C THR A 37 -17.22 12.69 -14.01
N ALA A 38 -16.89 11.43 -13.72
CA ALA A 38 -17.54 10.64 -12.68
C ALA A 38 -16.56 9.64 -12.08
N TYR A 39 -16.90 9.12 -10.90
CA TYR A 39 -16.13 8.12 -10.18
C TYR A 39 -16.98 6.87 -9.92
N SER A 40 -16.35 5.71 -9.99
CA SER A 40 -16.91 4.43 -9.55
C SER A 40 -16.28 4.02 -8.22
N GLU A 41 -17.09 3.52 -7.29
CA GLU A 41 -16.62 3.03 -6.00
C GLU A 41 -16.25 1.55 -6.08
N VAL A 42 -15.07 1.19 -5.58
CA VAL A 42 -14.63 -0.19 -5.38
C VAL A 42 -14.22 -0.34 -3.91
N SER A 43 -15.05 -1.05 -3.14
CA SER A 43 -14.86 -1.29 -1.71
C SER A 43 -14.59 -2.77 -1.45
N PHE A 44 -13.68 -3.04 -0.51
CA PHE A 44 -13.27 -4.39 -0.15
C PHE A 44 -13.92 -4.85 1.17
N PRO A 45 -14.44 -6.09 1.26
CA PRO A 45 -15.13 -6.57 2.46
C PRO A 45 -14.19 -6.90 3.62
N GLN A 46 -12.88 -7.00 3.37
CA GLN A 46 -11.89 -7.32 4.39
C GLN A 46 -11.79 -6.18 5.41
N TYR A 47 -11.73 -6.55 6.69
CA TYR A 47 -11.48 -5.61 7.76
C TYR A 47 -10.04 -5.09 7.70
N ILE A 48 -9.89 -3.77 7.62
CA ILE A 48 -8.60 -3.09 7.69
C ILE A 48 -8.77 -1.86 8.56
N PHE A 49 -8.10 -1.83 9.71
CA PHE A 49 -7.96 -0.60 10.49
C PHE A 49 -6.84 0.25 9.91
N SER A 50 -7.16 1.05 8.91
CA SER A 50 -6.19 1.81 8.13
C SER A 50 -5.69 3.04 8.88
N GLN A 51 -4.36 3.18 8.99
CA GLN A 51 -3.68 4.39 9.51
C GLN A 51 -3.00 5.21 8.41
N ARG A 52 -2.56 4.54 7.33
CA ARG A 52 -1.88 5.17 6.20
C ARG A 52 -2.16 4.38 4.93
N THR A 53 -2.31 5.09 3.82
CA THR A 53 -2.39 4.53 2.47
C THR A 53 -1.28 5.13 1.62
N ASN A 54 -0.78 4.37 0.64
CA ASN A 54 0.17 4.79 -0.39
C ASN A 54 -0.12 4.05 -1.70
N PHE A 55 0.06 4.73 -2.83
CA PHE A 55 0.13 4.09 -4.14
C PHE A 55 1.60 3.89 -4.50
N VAL A 56 1.96 2.68 -4.92
CA VAL A 56 3.33 2.29 -5.25
C VAL A 56 3.30 0.99 -6.05
N ASP A 57 4.17 0.85 -7.05
CA ASP A 57 4.38 -0.43 -7.73
C ASP A 57 5.20 -1.35 -6.79
N VAL A 58 4.52 -2.22 -6.03
CA VAL A 58 5.12 -3.05 -4.97
C VAL A 58 5.93 -4.19 -5.56
N ASN A 59 5.49 -4.70 -6.71
CA ASN A 59 6.04 -5.89 -7.35
C ASN A 59 6.94 -5.57 -8.58
N ASN A 60 7.09 -4.29 -8.90
CA ASN A 60 7.88 -3.76 -10.00
C ASN A 60 7.45 -4.32 -11.36
N ASP A 61 6.14 -4.46 -11.58
CA ASP A 61 5.55 -4.96 -12.83
C ASP A 61 5.12 -3.85 -13.81
N GLY A 62 5.25 -2.59 -13.39
CA GLY A 62 4.88 -1.42 -14.18
C GLY A 62 3.44 -0.96 -13.98
N HIS A 63 2.68 -1.63 -13.11
CA HIS A 63 1.34 -1.23 -12.70
C HIS A 63 1.35 -0.66 -11.28
N LEU A 64 0.51 0.34 -11.06
CA LEU A 64 0.43 0.97 -9.75
C LEU A 64 -0.40 0.10 -8.82
N ASP A 65 0.20 -0.36 -7.72
CA ASP A 65 -0.49 -1.05 -6.63
C ASP A 65 -0.88 -0.08 -5.51
N ALA A 66 -1.63 -0.60 -4.55
CA ALA A 66 -1.97 0.10 -3.31
C ALA A 66 -1.42 -0.61 -2.07
N PHE A 67 -0.98 0.17 -1.10
CA PHE A 67 -0.51 -0.29 0.20
C PHE A 67 -1.25 0.40 1.35
N VAL A 68 -1.56 -0.38 2.38
CA VAL A 68 -2.27 0.08 3.58
C VAL A 68 -1.52 -0.35 4.83
N CYS A 69 -1.25 0.63 5.69
CA CYS A 69 -0.81 0.37 7.05
C CYS A 69 -2.00 -0.05 7.92
N HIS A 70 -1.97 -1.30 8.40
CA HIS A 70 -3.00 -1.86 9.26
C HIS A 70 -2.58 -1.76 10.73
N ASP A 71 -3.40 -1.09 11.56
CA ASP A 71 -3.06 -0.82 12.96
C ASP A 71 -3.05 -2.07 13.84
N VAL A 72 -3.93 -3.04 13.58
CA VAL A 72 -4.15 -4.16 14.51
C VAL A 72 -3.67 -5.50 13.97
N ASP A 73 -3.13 -5.54 12.76
CA ASP A 73 -2.62 -6.75 12.13
C ASP A 73 -1.55 -6.40 11.07
N ALA A 74 -1.09 -7.39 10.31
CA ALA A 74 -0.18 -7.19 9.21
C ALA A 74 -0.74 -6.23 8.15
N ASN A 75 0.16 -5.49 7.49
CA ASN A 75 -0.19 -4.56 6.42
C ASN A 75 -0.79 -5.28 5.21
N VAL A 76 -1.52 -4.50 4.41
CA VAL A 76 -2.27 -4.99 3.26
C VAL A 76 -1.75 -4.35 1.98
N HIS A 77 -1.69 -5.14 0.93
CA HIS A 77 -1.42 -4.73 -0.45
C HIS A 77 -2.63 -5.06 -1.32
N PHE A 78 -2.91 -4.20 -2.28
CA PHE A 78 -3.84 -4.46 -3.38
C PHE A 78 -3.03 -4.46 -4.67
N ILE A 79 -2.73 -5.66 -5.17
CA ILE A 79 -1.89 -5.85 -6.35
C ILE A 79 -2.75 -5.66 -7.61
N ASN A 80 -2.36 -4.73 -8.47
CA ASN A 80 -3.03 -4.40 -9.71
C ASN A 80 -2.44 -5.22 -10.86
N ASP A 81 -3.27 -5.94 -11.60
CA ASP A 81 -2.82 -6.72 -12.77
C ASP A 81 -2.74 -5.92 -14.07
N GLY A 82 -2.95 -4.59 -14.00
CA GLY A 82 -3.00 -3.70 -15.16
C GLY A 82 -4.30 -3.79 -15.97
N SER A 83 -5.25 -4.61 -15.54
CA SER A 83 -6.57 -4.80 -16.16
C SER A 83 -7.70 -4.42 -15.20
N ASN A 84 -7.42 -3.49 -14.29
CA ASN A 84 -8.33 -2.98 -13.25
C ASN A 84 -8.80 -4.03 -12.24
N ASN A 85 -8.04 -5.13 -12.09
CA ASN A 85 -8.29 -6.09 -11.01
C ASN A 85 -7.28 -5.89 -9.89
N LEU A 86 -7.81 -5.64 -8.69
CA LEU A 86 -7.03 -5.48 -7.47
C LEU A 86 -7.14 -6.74 -6.61
N THR A 87 -6.01 -7.43 -6.43
CA THR A 87 -5.91 -8.63 -5.59
C THR A 87 -5.50 -8.25 -4.17
N PHE A 88 -6.33 -8.58 -3.19
CA PHE A 88 -6.01 -8.39 -1.77
C PHE A 88 -4.92 -9.38 -1.32
N VAL A 89 -3.86 -8.86 -0.73
CA VAL A 89 -2.77 -9.62 -0.12
C VAL A 89 -2.45 -9.03 1.25
N GLN A 90 -2.40 -9.86 2.29
CA GLN A 90 -2.04 -9.43 3.64
C GLN A 90 -0.74 -10.12 4.08
N GLY A 91 0.17 -9.35 4.70
CA GLY A 91 1.47 -9.85 5.15
C GLY A 91 2.65 -9.52 4.25
N GLY A 92 3.84 -10.01 4.61
CA GLY A 92 5.10 -9.80 3.89
C GLY A 92 5.80 -8.46 4.17
N LEU A 93 5.06 -7.39 4.46
CA LEU A 93 5.60 -6.06 4.74
C LEU A 93 5.04 -5.48 6.03
N GLY A 94 5.61 -5.86 7.18
CA GLY A 94 5.05 -5.53 8.50
C GLY A 94 3.98 -6.54 8.86
N GLU A 95 4.43 -7.64 9.45
CA GLU A 95 3.63 -8.85 9.73
C GLU A 95 2.83 -8.80 11.03
N THR A 96 2.90 -7.67 11.73
CA THR A 96 2.35 -7.47 13.06
C THR A 96 1.64 -6.12 13.11
N CYS A 97 0.84 -5.91 14.15
CA CYS A 97 0.12 -4.68 14.43
C CYS A 97 1.04 -3.45 14.63
N GLY A 98 0.43 -2.28 14.75
CA GLY A 98 1.08 -1.01 15.05
C GLY A 98 1.67 -0.31 13.84
N ASN A 99 1.16 -0.54 12.63
CA ASN A 99 1.68 0.13 11.43
C ASN A 99 0.97 1.48 11.25
N TYR A 100 1.70 2.60 11.39
CA TYR A 100 1.10 3.94 11.39
C TYR A 100 1.47 4.78 10.17
N GLY A 101 2.67 4.56 9.66
CA GLY A 101 3.17 5.31 8.51
C GLY A 101 4.03 4.42 7.64
N SER A 102 4.08 4.76 6.36
CA SER A 102 5.05 4.18 5.45
C SER A 102 5.54 5.22 4.45
N ILE A 103 6.82 5.09 4.11
CA ILE A 103 7.47 5.82 3.01
C ILE A 103 8.12 4.80 2.08
N TRP A 104 8.09 5.12 0.80
CA TRP A 104 8.52 4.24 -0.28
C TRP A 104 9.55 4.95 -1.13
N THR A 105 10.73 4.35 -1.28
CA THR A 105 11.84 4.92 -2.04
C THR A 105 12.88 3.84 -2.30
N ASP A 106 13.56 3.89 -3.45
CA ASP A 106 14.77 3.08 -3.69
C ASP A 106 15.94 3.70 -2.91
N TYR A 107 16.16 3.28 -1.66
CA TYR A 107 17.16 3.94 -0.80
C TYR A 107 18.59 3.43 -1.06
N ASN A 108 18.76 2.26 -1.70
CA ASN A 108 20.07 1.73 -2.07
C ASN A 108 20.41 1.85 -3.56
N ASN A 109 19.55 2.50 -4.35
CA ASN A 109 19.75 2.75 -5.77
C ASN A 109 19.96 1.43 -6.55
N ASP A 110 19.17 0.40 -6.24
CA ASP A 110 19.20 -0.88 -6.96
C ASP A 110 18.07 -1.04 -7.99
N GLY A 111 17.25 -0.01 -8.15
CA GLY A 111 16.15 0.03 -9.10
C GLY A 111 14.86 -0.62 -8.60
N ALA A 112 14.82 -1.12 -7.36
CA ALA A 112 13.60 -1.59 -6.74
C ALA A 112 13.17 -0.66 -5.59
N VAL A 113 11.88 -0.34 -5.52
CA VAL A 113 11.36 0.50 -4.44
C VAL A 113 11.39 -0.25 -3.11
N ASP A 114 11.96 0.35 -2.09
CA ASP A 114 11.97 -0.18 -0.72
C ASP A 114 10.90 0.49 0.13
N CYS A 115 10.60 -0.12 1.29
CA CYS A 115 9.58 0.35 2.21
C CYS A 115 10.16 0.56 3.61
N PHE A 116 9.96 1.75 4.17
CA PHE A 116 10.10 1.98 5.60
C PHE A 116 8.72 2.10 6.24
N VAL A 117 8.48 1.35 7.31
CA VAL A 117 7.23 1.36 8.09
C VAL A 117 7.52 1.92 9.47
N ALA A 118 6.91 3.07 9.78
CA ALA A 118 6.89 3.64 11.11
C ALA A 118 5.85 2.92 11.95
N LYS A 119 6.29 2.36 13.08
CA LYS A 119 5.42 1.60 13.98
C LYS A 119 5.12 2.37 15.26
N CYS A 120 3.90 2.19 15.78
CA CYS A 120 3.46 2.75 17.05
C CYS A 120 2.52 1.75 17.74
N GLY A 121 2.47 1.77 19.07
CA GLY A 121 1.54 0.95 19.83
C GLY A 121 2.09 -0.44 20.15
N CYS A 122 1.40 -1.48 19.70
CA CYS A 122 1.57 -2.86 20.19
C CYS A 122 2.88 -3.56 19.76
N ASP A 123 3.49 -3.14 18.65
CA ASP A 123 4.84 -3.60 18.23
C ASP A 123 5.64 -2.38 17.71
N PRO A 124 6.14 -1.51 18.60
CA PRO A 124 6.68 -0.20 18.24
C PRO A 124 8.14 -0.32 17.80
N VAL A 125 8.40 -1.13 16.78
CA VAL A 125 9.73 -1.36 16.22
C VAL A 125 9.72 -1.08 14.72
N ASP A 126 10.21 0.10 14.35
CA ASP A 126 10.24 0.55 12.95
C ASP A 126 10.94 -0.47 12.04
N LEU A 127 10.44 -0.58 10.81
CA LEU A 127 10.90 -1.57 9.84
C LEU A 127 11.48 -0.90 8.62
N LEU A 128 12.69 -1.30 8.21
CA LEU A 128 13.17 -1.09 6.84
C LEU A 128 13.13 -2.43 6.10
N MET A 129 12.25 -2.50 5.11
CA MET A 129 11.99 -3.65 4.27
C MET A 129 12.54 -3.40 2.88
N ARG A 130 13.38 -4.31 2.39
CA ARG A 130 14.02 -4.17 1.08
C ARG A 130 13.38 -5.00 0.02
N ASN A 131 13.16 -4.40 -1.14
CA ASN A 131 12.83 -5.15 -2.32
C ASN A 131 14.13 -5.64 -2.99
N LYS A 132 14.04 -6.61 -3.88
CA LYS A 132 15.17 -7.01 -4.73
C LYS A 132 14.73 -6.90 -6.18
N ALA A 133 15.52 -6.18 -6.97
CA ALA A 133 15.26 -5.82 -8.37
C ALA A 133 15.20 -6.99 -9.40
N THR A 134 14.84 -8.22 -9.00
CA THR A 134 15.06 -9.40 -9.87
C THR A 134 13.89 -10.35 -10.05
N THR A 135 12.70 -10.13 -9.51
CA THR A 135 11.57 -11.06 -9.76
C THR A 135 10.23 -10.35 -9.78
N ARG A 136 9.32 -10.82 -10.65
CA ARG A 136 7.85 -10.59 -10.65
C ARG A 136 7.16 -11.09 -9.37
N SER A 137 7.91 -11.18 -8.28
CA SER A 137 7.60 -11.73 -6.99
C SER A 137 8.47 -10.93 -6.02
N PRO A 138 7.90 -10.01 -5.23
CA PRO A 138 8.66 -9.19 -4.32
C PRO A 138 9.43 -10.08 -3.33
N ALA A 139 10.76 -9.97 -3.30
CA ALA A 139 11.60 -10.73 -2.38
C ALA A 139 11.99 -9.86 -1.18
N TRP A 140 11.00 -9.58 -0.33
CA TRP A 140 11.16 -8.69 0.81
C TRP A 140 12.09 -9.25 1.87
N ARG A 141 13.02 -8.42 2.35
CA ARG A 141 13.86 -8.75 3.51
C ARG A 141 13.83 -7.62 4.52
N ARG A 142 13.45 -7.95 5.77
CA ARG A 142 13.66 -7.07 6.92
C ARG A 142 15.17 -6.92 7.12
N ARG A 143 15.71 -5.70 7.00
CA ARG A 143 17.13 -5.47 7.28
C ARG A 143 17.37 -4.90 8.67
N TRP A 144 16.51 -4.01 9.12
CA TRP A 144 16.71 -3.30 10.38
C TRP A 144 15.41 -3.17 11.16
N SER A 145 15.58 -3.05 12.46
CA SER A 145 14.54 -2.85 13.46
C SER A 145 15.07 -1.82 14.46
N CYS A 146 14.50 -0.62 14.51
CA CYS A 146 14.92 0.42 15.46
C CYS A 146 13.83 0.63 16.52
N ARG A 147 14.25 0.90 17.76
CA ARG A 147 13.40 1.39 18.85
C ARG A 147 13.63 2.88 19.05
#